data_AF-A0A2G8S228-F1
#
_entry.id   AF-A0A2G8S228-F1
#
_cell.length_a   1.000
_cell.length_b   1.000
_cell.length_c   1.000
_cell.angle_alpha   90.00
_cell.angle_beta   90.00
_cell.angle_gamma   90.00
#
_symmetry.space_group_name_H-M   'P 1'
#
loop_
_entity.id
_entity.type
_entity.pdbx_description
1 polymer ?
#
loop_
_entity_poly.entity_id
_entity_poly.type
_entity_poly.pdbx_seq_one_letter_code
_entity_poly.pdbx_strand_id
1 'polypeptide(L)'
;MMGVCFWKGCLRLGSSLVTGHHQLRPAFTTILAPIIPAASAMSESRYTRPFKDLLSLQDHEVDEDLAIALTSLITTAVHDDGPKHTLNSIVKAVQESGCTSFLEPLTIIPIVVSITKDGADELIDLMSAECSAKEVVMAVEEVIETLDRTLQTGDDDEEDGSQSQRLGPARQLARLLGPYSVAIPRLPKWKKSPEEVLASRLSELSSVTILAGRTATSDESRDLAIALAQFVLALSSEATERAKALLLSLLEDTTESLINMINTNLARQAFVAHFSRLVIPRQESPAGSGLQDVFTSTWSALRTLNVTPRLCESRPSLASLAFLAHEPSYTFSVSTLTAFYPIILSSIQSNVAFDEVLSILISSLAPLRSAVPRPELTADLSVPLVHLLPYVASNHPDPDLRHYALRVISLVLGLSPSALRFHFLQELLSDEELPPQMRVATIGLLKEAVLEGLSTSDKNPFASPQLLATFGPLVLRPDPLDLFDSVPLNDFLESPEALWLVECLGFFYVLLLRDAQNQTGVRDADSLDNAQTTLLQPLRNGLTKWKKAVVQELDSDADQEHDHDAVMQLDILNMWLERVQDAIGGIPL
;
A
#
# COMPACT_ATOMS: atom_id res chain seq x y z
N MET A 1 2.36 24.42 30.00
CA MET A 1 2.88 23.41 30.93
C MET A 1 4.04 22.69 30.28
N MET A 2 5.20 22.68 30.95
CA MET A 2 6.50 22.20 30.46
C MET A 2 6.71 20.70 30.66
N GLY A 3 7.61 20.12 29.85
CA GLY A 3 8.28 18.82 30.07
C GLY A 3 8.88 18.32 28.75
N VAL A 4 10.00 18.86 28.24
CA VAL A 4 11.39 18.48 28.56
C VAL A 4 11.55 16.99 28.89
N CYS A 5 12.08 16.21 27.93
CA CYS A 5 12.87 15.03 28.23
C CYS A 5 13.95 14.78 27.16
N PHE A 6 15.06 14.26 27.67
CA PHE A 6 16.43 14.36 27.18
C PHE A 6 16.85 13.24 26.22
N TRP A 7 17.86 13.54 25.41
CA TRP A 7 18.55 12.67 24.46
C TRP A 7 19.74 11.94 25.12
N LYS A 8 19.90 10.63 24.86
CA LYS A 8 21.13 9.80 24.99
C LYS A 8 20.92 8.65 23.99
N GLY A 9 21.72 8.37 22.96
CA GLY A 9 23.17 8.50 22.82
C GLY A 9 23.81 7.12 23.03
N CYS A 10 23.98 6.33 21.95
CA CYS A 10 24.92 5.21 21.97
C CYS A 10 25.41 4.86 20.55
N LEU A 11 26.64 5.29 20.25
CA LEU A 11 27.50 4.70 19.21
C LEU A 11 27.88 3.27 19.61
N ARG A 12 27.89 2.35 18.64
CA ARG A 12 28.89 1.26 18.60
C ARG A 12 29.37 1.04 17.17
N LEU A 13 30.64 1.41 16.96
CA LEU A 13 31.51 0.90 15.91
C LEU A 13 31.86 -0.56 16.22
N GLY A 14 31.90 -1.39 15.18
CA GLY A 14 32.33 -2.78 15.25
C GLY A 14 32.63 -3.33 13.86
N SER A 15 33.80 -2.96 13.35
CA SER A 15 34.42 -3.52 12.15
C SER A 15 35.01 -4.90 12.42
N SER A 16 34.83 -5.85 11.50
CA SER A 16 35.72 -7.00 11.31
C SER A 16 35.47 -7.67 9.97
N LEU A 17 36.39 -7.45 9.04
CA LEU A 17 36.59 -8.26 7.83
C LEU A 17 36.93 -9.71 8.22
N VAL A 18 36.30 -10.69 7.55
CA VAL A 18 36.94 -11.98 7.24
C VAL A 18 36.57 -12.37 5.81
N THR A 19 37.55 -12.27 4.92
CA THR A 19 37.52 -12.79 3.56
C THR A 19 37.85 -14.28 3.56
N GLY A 20 36.92 -15.12 3.10
CA GLY A 20 37.13 -16.56 2.89
C GLY A 20 36.75 -16.96 1.48
N HIS A 21 37.73 -16.96 0.57
CA HIS A 21 37.61 -17.54 -0.77
C HIS A 21 37.62 -19.08 -0.67
N HIS A 22 36.50 -19.72 -0.99
CA HIS A 22 36.51 -21.13 -1.41
C HIS A 22 35.81 -21.25 -2.77
N GLN A 23 36.63 -21.33 -3.82
CA GLN A 23 36.22 -21.83 -5.13
C GLN A 23 36.02 -23.34 -5.04
N LEU A 24 34.77 -23.79 -5.08
CA LEU A 24 34.42 -25.17 -5.37
C LEU A 24 33.98 -25.26 -6.83
N ARG A 25 34.79 -25.96 -7.64
CA ARG A 25 34.44 -26.36 -9.01
C ARG A 25 33.39 -27.47 -8.94
N PRO A 26 32.29 -27.44 -9.72
CA PRO A 26 31.47 -28.61 -9.90
C PRO A 26 32.14 -29.55 -10.91
N ALA A 27 32.26 -30.81 -10.53
CA ALA A 27 32.66 -31.90 -11.41
C ALA A 27 31.54 -32.17 -12.43
N PHE A 28 31.85 -31.99 -13.71
CA PHE A 28 31.00 -32.45 -14.81
C PHE A 28 30.92 -33.98 -14.76
N THR A 29 29.76 -34.49 -14.35
CA THR A 29 29.43 -35.92 -14.48
C THR A 29 28.58 -36.07 -15.73
N THR A 30 29.18 -36.58 -16.80
CA THR A 30 28.49 -36.98 -18.03
C THR A 30 27.60 -38.17 -17.73
N ILE A 31 26.29 -37.95 -17.60
CA ILE A 31 25.29 -39.03 -17.52
C ILE A 31 25.05 -39.53 -18.94
N LEU A 32 25.52 -40.74 -19.22
CA LEU A 32 25.13 -41.51 -20.40
C LEU A 32 23.66 -41.94 -20.23
N ALA A 33 22.82 -41.57 -21.19
CA ALA A 33 21.45 -42.01 -21.28
C ALA A 33 21.37 -43.56 -21.39
N PRO A 34 20.52 -44.23 -20.60
CA PRO A 34 20.30 -45.66 -20.77
C PRO A 34 19.44 -45.90 -22.01
N ILE A 35 19.91 -46.81 -22.86
CA ILE A 35 19.15 -47.40 -23.96
C ILE A 35 18.06 -48.29 -23.33
N ILE A 36 16.79 -47.92 -23.50
CA ILE A 36 15.63 -48.66 -23.00
C ILE A 36 15.41 -49.91 -23.88
N PRO A 37 15.48 -51.14 -23.35
CA PRO A 37 15.01 -52.32 -24.05
C PRO A 37 13.50 -52.54 -23.79
N ALA A 38 12.79 -53.03 -24.81
CA ALA A 38 11.38 -53.38 -24.72
C ALA A 38 11.14 -54.54 -23.74
N ALA A 39 10.75 -54.20 -22.51
CA ALA A 39 10.31 -55.12 -21.45
C ALA A 39 9.19 -54.46 -20.62
N SER A 40 8.09 -54.05 -21.25
CA SER A 40 7.05 -53.23 -20.61
C SER A 40 6.17 -54.02 -19.62
N ALA A 41 5.83 -55.29 -19.90
CA ALA A 41 4.90 -56.05 -19.05
C ALA A 41 5.47 -56.58 -17.71
N MET A 42 6.79 -56.79 -17.58
CA MET A 42 7.39 -57.22 -16.31
C MET A 42 7.75 -56.05 -15.38
N SER A 43 7.79 -54.83 -15.92
CA SER A 43 8.10 -53.60 -15.22
C SER A 43 6.93 -53.13 -14.34
N GLU A 44 5.72 -53.13 -14.88
CA GLU A 44 4.52 -52.63 -14.18
C GLU A 44 4.24 -53.38 -12.87
N SER A 45 4.33 -54.71 -12.87
CA SER A 45 4.06 -55.54 -11.68
C SER A 45 4.91 -55.20 -10.44
N ARG A 46 6.08 -54.59 -10.62
CA ARG A 46 6.96 -54.20 -9.50
C ARG A 46 6.46 -52.98 -8.75
N TYR A 47 5.81 -52.06 -9.44
CA TYR A 47 5.37 -50.78 -8.87
C TYR A 47 3.93 -50.88 -8.35
N THR A 48 3.08 -51.66 -9.03
CA THR A 48 1.66 -51.79 -8.70
C THR A 48 1.42 -52.45 -7.34
N ARG A 49 2.17 -53.49 -6.97
CA ARG A 49 1.93 -54.20 -5.69
C ARG A 49 2.21 -53.32 -4.46
N PRO A 50 3.39 -52.68 -4.32
CA PRO A 50 3.65 -51.78 -3.20
C PRO A 50 2.63 -50.65 -3.11
N PHE A 51 2.24 -50.09 -4.25
CA PHE A 51 1.24 -49.02 -4.29
C PHE A 51 -0.13 -49.48 -3.76
N LYS A 52 -0.60 -50.65 -4.22
CA LYS A 52 -1.84 -51.26 -3.70
C LYS A 52 -1.78 -51.51 -2.20
N ASP A 53 -0.68 -52.05 -1.72
CA ASP A 53 -0.49 -52.38 -0.31
C ASP A 53 -0.53 -51.12 0.57
N LEU A 54 0.12 -50.03 0.13
CA LEU A 54 0.19 -48.76 0.86
C LEU A 54 -1.17 -48.07 0.97
N LEU A 55 -1.99 -48.13 -0.07
CA LEU A 55 -3.35 -47.58 -0.06
C LEU A 55 -4.42 -48.60 0.35
N SER A 56 -4.05 -49.85 0.69
CA SER A 56 -5.00 -50.92 1.01
C SER A 56 -6.08 -51.10 -0.08
N LEU A 57 -5.67 -50.98 -1.35
CA LEU A 57 -6.55 -51.16 -2.50
C LEU A 57 -6.83 -52.64 -2.73
N GLN A 58 -8.09 -52.98 -3.00
CA GLN A 58 -8.44 -54.35 -3.36
C GLN A 58 -7.95 -54.66 -4.78
N ASP A 59 -7.67 -55.92 -5.08
CA ASP A 59 -7.10 -56.30 -6.38
C ASP A 59 -7.93 -55.77 -7.57
N HIS A 60 -9.26 -55.82 -7.45
CA HIS A 60 -10.23 -55.36 -8.44
C HIS A 60 -10.34 -53.84 -8.59
N GLU A 61 -9.87 -53.05 -7.61
CA GLU A 61 -9.89 -51.57 -7.68
C GLU A 61 -8.79 -51.03 -8.62
N VAL A 62 -7.85 -51.87 -9.04
CA VAL A 62 -6.77 -51.53 -9.99
C VAL A 62 -6.58 -52.68 -11.00
N ASP A 63 -7.69 -53.25 -11.47
CA ASP A 63 -7.67 -54.17 -12.62
C ASP A 63 -7.42 -53.40 -13.94
N GLU A 64 -7.54 -52.08 -13.90
CA GLU A 64 -7.24 -51.13 -14.98
C GLU A 64 -5.76 -50.70 -14.99
N ASP A 65 -5.35 -50.02 -16.06
CA ASP A 65 -4.04 -49.36 -16.15
C ASP A 65 -3.80 -48.48 -14.91
N LEU A 66 -2.61 -48.58 -14.31
CA LEU A 66 -2.25 -47.87 -13.09
C LEU A 66 -2.40 -46.34 -13.26
N ALA A 67 -2.16 -45.81 -14.46
CA ALA A 67 -2.36 -44.38 -14.75
C ALA A 67 -3.84 -43.98 -14.60
N ILE A 68 -4.76 -44.79 -15.14
CA ILE A 68 -6.21 -44.57 -15.06
C ILE A 68 -6.67 -44.66 -13.60
N ALA A 69 -6.20 -45.67 -12.87
CA ALA A 69 -6.53 -45.84 -11.46
C ALA A 69 -6.04 -44.66 -10.60
N LEU A 70 -4.81 -44.15 -10.84
CA LEU A 70 -4.28 -42.97 -10.16
C LEU A 70 -5.10 -41.72 -10.44
N THR A 71 -5.41 -41.46 -11.71
CA THR A 71 -6.25 -40.32 -12.10
C THR A 71 -7.64 -40.41 -11.46
N SER A 72 -8.25 -41.59 -11.42
CA SER A 72 -9.53 -41.85 -10.76
C SER A 72 -9.48 -41.59 -9.25
N LEU A 73 -8.44 -42.09 -8.57
CA LEU A 73 -8.22 -41.88 -7.14
C LEU A 73 -8.03 -40.40 -6.81
N ILE A 74 -7.24 -39.67 -7.60
CA ILE A 74 -6.99 -38.23 -7.43
C ILE A 74 -8.29 -37.44 -7.67
N THR A 75 -9.02 -37.76 -8.75
CA THR A 75 -10.31 -37.14 -9.07
C THR A 75 -11.31 -37.34 -7.93
N THR A 76 -11.38 -38.55 -7.37
CA THR A 76 -12.21 -38.86 -6.20
C THR A 76 -11.74 -38.07 -4.97
N ALA A 77 -10.43 -38.03 -4.70
CA ALA A 77 -9.86 -37.26 -3.59
C ALA A 77 -10.15 -35.76 -3.69
N VAL A 78 -10.23 -35.22 -4.90
CA VAL A 78 -10.55 -33.81 -5.17
C VAL A 78 -12.05 -33.52 -5.06
N HIS A 79 -12.92 -34.35 -5.62
CA HIS A 79 -14.35 -34.02 -5.72
C HIS A 79 -15.23 -34.60 -4.62
N ASP A 80 -14.78 -35.65 -3.92
CA ASP A 80 -15.54 -36.24 -2.82
C ASP A 80 -15.30 -35.46 -1.50
N ASP A 81 -16.36 -35.34 -0.70
CA ASP A 81 -16.31 -34.71 0.63
C ASP A 81 -15.68 -35.65 1.68
N GLY A 82 -15.75 -36.96 1.43
CA GLY A 82 -15.21 -38.00 2.31
C GLY A 82 -14.41 -39.06 1.56
N PRO A 83 -13.36 -38.68 0.81
CA PRO A 83 -12.65 -39.63 -0.02
C PRO A 83 -11.97 -40.70 0.84
N LYS A 84 -12.01 -41.95 0.39
CA LYS A 84 -11.33 -43.09 1.04
C LYS A 84 -9.83 -42.82 1.23
N HIS A 85 -9.22 -42.09 0.30
CA HIS A 85 -7.81 -41.70 0.32
C HIS A 85 -7.69 -40.19 0.07
N THR A 86 -6.94 -39.49 0.92
CA THR A 86 -6.65 -38.07 0.74
C THR A 86 -5.52 -37.87 -0.28
N LEU A 87 -5.42 -36.68 -0.89
CA LEU A 87 -4.34 -36.36 -1.82
C LEU A 87 -2.95 -36.63 -1.19
N ASN A 88 -2.74 -36.17 0.05
CA ASN A 88 -1.48 -36.42 0.76
C ASN A 88 -1.17 -37.92 0.92
N SER A 89 -2.17 -38.76 1.21
CA SER A 89 -1.95 -40.22 1.29
C SER A 89 -1.58 -40.82 -0.07
N ILE A 90 -2.18 -40.34 -1.15
CA ILE A 90 -1.88 -40.77 -2.52
C ILE A 90 -0.46 -40.34 -2.89
N VAL A 91 -0.06 -39.09 -2.62
CA VAL A 91 1.29 -38.57 -2.89
C VAL A 91 2.36 -39.42 -2.22
N LYS A 92 2.20 -39.72 -0.92
CA LYS A 92 3.13 -40.57 -0.17
C LYS A 92 3.22 -41.97 -0.76
N ALA A 93 2.07 -42.57 -1.10
CA ALA A 93 2.05 -43.88 -1.70
C ALA A 93 2.77 -43.90 -3.05
N VAL A 94 2.57 -42.89 -3.90
CA VAL A 94 3.25 -42.77 -5.20
C VAL A 94 4.77 -42.61 -5.03
N GLN A 95 5.22 -41.79 -4.07
CA GLN A 95 6.64 -41.60 -3.77
C GLN A 95 7.29 -42.89 -3.26
N GLU A 96 6.66 -43.58 -2.31
CA GLU A 96 7.20 -44.80 -1.70
C GLU A 96 7.20 -45.98 -2.67
N SER A 97 6.23 -46.05 -3.58
CA SER A 97 6.15 -47.12 -4.58
C SER A 97 6.97 -46.83 -5.85
N GLY A 98 7.45 -45.61 -6.05
CA GLY A 98 8.16 -45.19 -7.27
C GLY A 98 7.25 -45.14 -8.51
N CYS A 99 5.96 -44.83 -8.32
CA CYS A 99 4.95 -44.80 -9.39
C CYS A 99 4.83 -43.44 -10.11
N THR A 100 5.78 -42.52 -9.93
CA THR A 100 5.67 -41.14 -10.46
C THR A 100 5.58 -41.06 -11.97
N SER A 101 6.16 -42.03 -12.69
CA SER A 101 6.04 -42.13 -14.16
C SER A 101 4.64 -42.44 -14.68
N PHE A 102 3.72 -42.86 -13.80
CA PHE A 102 2.32 -43.16 -14.15
C PHE A 102 1.38 -41.97 -13.87
N LEU A 103 1.89 -40.88 -13.30
CA LEU A 103 1.12 -39.64 -13.19
C LEU A 103 1.04 -38.97 -14.56
N GLU A 104 -0.16 -38.52 -14.95
CA GLU A 104 -0.44 -37.82 -16.21
C GLU A 104 -0.65 -36.32 -15.93
N PRO A 105 0.39 -35.45 -16.07
CA PRO A 105 0.29 -34.05 -15.67
C PRO A 105 -0.81 -33.27 -16.41
N LEU A 106 -1.03 -33.59 -17.69
CA LEU A 106 -2.06 -32.97 -18.54
C LEU A 106 -3.48 -33.16 -18.00
N THR A 107 -3.72 -34.26 -17.29
CA THR A 107 -5.04 -34.56 -16.72
C THR A 107 -5.10 -34.12 -15.26
N ILE A 108 -4.03 -34.33 -14.50
CA ILE A 108 -4.04 -34.15 -13.05
C ILE A 108 -3.86 -32.68 -12.64
N ILE A 109 -2.97 -31.92 -13.27
CA ILE A 109 -2.72 -30.51 -12.89
C ILE A 109 -3.98 -29.65 -13.02
N PRO A 110 -4.75 -29.69 -14.12
CA PRO A 110 -5.99 -28.91 -14.23
C PRO A 110 -7.02 -29.21 -13.13
N ILE A 111 -7.06 -30.45 -12.64
CA ILE A 111 -7.98 -30.87 -11.57
C ILE A 111 -7.51 -30.33 -10.21
N VAL A 112 -6.21 -30.41 -9.93
CA VAL A 112 -5.66 -30.19 -8.57
C VAL A 112 -5.31 -28.72 -8.32
N VAL A 113 -4.96 -27.95 -9.35
CA VAL A 113 -4.47 -26.56 -9.22
C VAL A 113 -5.43 -25.65 -8.44
N SER A 114 -6.74 -25.83 -8.63
CA SER A 114 -7.76 -24.97 -8.02
C SER A 114 -8.11 -25.35 -6.59
N ILE A 115 -7.55 -26.42 -6.03
CA ILE A 115 -8.07 -27.06 -4.81
C ILE A 115 -7.27 -26.67 -3.56
N THR A 116 -7.95 -26.35 -2.46
CA THR A 116 -7.31 -25.99 -1.18
C THR A 116 -6.91 -27.19 -0.29
N LYS A 117 -7.21 -28.42 -0.71
CA LYS A 117 -6.97 -29.65 0.07
C LYS A 117 -5.47 -29.94 0.27
N ASP A 118 -5.11 -30.38 1.47
CA ASP A 118 -3.76 -30.83 1.82
C ASP A 118 -3.25 -31.93 0.87
N GLY A 119 -2.01 -31.82 0.39
CA GLY A 119 -1.43 -32.74 -0.59
C GLY A 119 -1.47 -32.22 -2.03
N ALA A 120 -2.25 -31.17 -2.32
CA ALA A 120 -2.34 -30.61 -3.67
C ALA A 120 -1.00 -30.01 -4.13
N ASP A 121 -0.37 -29.19 -3.29
CA ASP A 121 0.93 -28.58 -3.57
C ASP A 121 2.02 -29.66 -3.68
N GLU A 122 2.05 -30.64 -2.77
CA GLU A 122 3.04 -31.72 -2.81
C GLU A 122 2.90 -32.62 -4.05
N LEU A 123 1.66 -32.87 -4.51
CA LEU A 123 1.41 -33.63 -5.74
C LEU A 123 1.91 -32.87 -6.97
N ILE A 124 1.63 -31.58 -7.04
CA ILE A 124 2.07 -30.71 -8.13
C ILE A 124 3.61 -30.60 -8.15
N ASP A 125 4.23 -30.41 -6.98
CA ASP A 125 5.68 -30.39 -6.83
C ASP A 125 6.32 -31.70 -7.28
N LEU A 126 5.76 -32.84 -6.86
CA LEU A 126 6.20 -34.17 -7.28
C LEU A 126 6.15 -34.34 -8.81
N MET A 127 5.02 -33.98 -9.44
CA MET A 127 4.89 -34.04 -10.89
C MET A 127 5.90 -33.12 -11.59
N SER A 128 6.09 -31.90 -11.06
CA SER A 128 7.02 -30.93 -11.65
C SER A 128 8.48 -31.41 -11.61
N ALA A 129 8.86 -32.15 -10.58
CA ALA A 129 10.22 -32.65 -10.37
C ALA A 129 10.50 -33.96 -11.13
N GLU A 130 9.52 -34.85 -11.23
CA GLU A 130 9.75 -36.23 -11.69
C GLU A 130 9.12 -36.57 -13.04
N CYS A 131 7.97 -35.97 -13.39
CA CYS A 131 7.31 -36.26 -14.67
C CYS A 131 8.03 -35.59 -15.86
N SER A 132 7.52 -35.85 -17.06
CA SER A 132 7.97 -35.23 -18.29
C SER A 132 7.80 -33.71 -18.23
N ALA A 133 8.91 -32.96 -18.26
CA ALA A 133 8.90 -31.50 -18.24
C ALA A 133 8.03 -30.89 -19.36
N LYS A 134 7.95 -31.57 -20.51
CA LYS A 134 7.10 -31.13 -21.63
C LYS A 134 5.61 -31.21 -21.27
N GLU A 135 5.18 -32.31 -20.66
CA GLU A 135 3.78 -32.51 -20.28
C GLU A 135 3.37 -31.57 -19.15
N VAL A 136 4.26 -31.37 -18.16
CA VAL A 136 4.03 -30.39 -17.08
C VAL A 136 3.87 -28.98 -17.64
N VAL A 137 4.76 -28.54 -18.52
CA VAL A 137 4.66 -27.20 -19.13
C VAL A 137 3.38 -27.06 -19.94
N MET A 138 3.01 -28.05 -20.76
CA MET A 138 1.77 -28.02 -21.54
C MET A 138 0.53 -27.99 -20.64
N ALA A 139 0.52 -28.75 -19.55
CA ALA A 139 -0.59 -28.76 -18.59
C ALA A 139 -0.76 -27.40 -17.93
N VAL A 140 0.35 -26.76 -17.54
CA VAL A 140 0.32 -25.40 -16.98
C VAL A 140 -0.15 -24.38 -18.01
N GLU A 141 0.30 -24.47 -19.27
CA GLU A 141 -0.17 -23.60 -20.36
C GLU A 141 -1.69 -23.72 -20.55
N GLU A 142 -2.23 -24.95 -20.56
CA GLU A 142 -3.67 -25.20 -20.67
C GLU A 142 -4.46 -24.56 -19.52
N VAL A 143 -3.97 -24.69 -18.28
CA VAL A 143 -4.63 -24.06 -17.12
C VAL A 143 -4.56 -22.53 -17.21
N ILE A 144 -3.41 -21.96 -17.60
CA ILE A 144 -3.26 -20.50 -17.77
C ILE A 144 -4.23 -20.00 -18.85
N GLU A 145 -4.37 -20.72 -19.97
CA GLU A 145 -5.30 -20.36 -21.04
C GLU A 145 -6.76 -20.44 -20.56
N THR A 146 -7.13 -21.46 -19.78
CA THR A 146 -8.45 -21.54 -19.16
C THR A 146 -8.69 -20.39 -18.19
N LEU A 147 -7.71 -20.06 -17.33
CA LEU A 147 -7.79 -18.91 -16.41
C LEU A 147 -7.95 -17.58 -17.15
N ASP A 148 -7.21 -17.36 -18.23
CA ASP A 148 -7.34 -16.18 -19.08
C ASP A 148 -8.77 -16.04 -19.62
N ARG A 149 -9.32 -17.15 -20.17
CA ARG A 149 -10.69 -17.17 -20.69
C ARG A 149 -11.73 -16.88 -19.61
N THR A 150 -11.62 -17.49 -18.43
CA THR A 150 -12.53 -17.24 -17.30
C THR A 150 -12.46 -15.79 -16.84
N LEU A 151 -11.26 -15.24 -16.65
CA LEU A 151 -11.07 -13.85 -16.21
C LEU A 151 -11.55 -12.82 -17.25
N GLN A 152 -11.47 -13.14 -18.54
CA GLN A 152 -11.94 -12.24 -19.61
C GLN A 152 -13.46 -12.27 -19.80
N THR A 153 -14.09 -13.43 -19.61
CA THR A 153 -15.54 -13.57 -19.75
C THR A 153 -16.27 -12.99 -18.56
N GLY A 154 -15.66 -13.01 -17.37
CA GLY A 154 -16.35 -12.65 -16.13
C GLY A 154 -17.51 -13.59 -15.82
N ASP A 155 -17.59 -14.73 -16.51
CA ASP A 155 -18.47 -15.84 -16.18
C ASP A 155 -17.86 -16.53 -14.95
N ASP A 156 -18.02 -15.87 -13.80
CA ASP A 156 -18.00 -16.57 -12.53
C ASP A 156 -19.24 -17.46 -12.54
N ASP A 157 -19.07 -18.72 -12.99
CA ASP A 157 -20.09 -19.77 -12.89
C ASP A 157 -20.43 -19.99 -11.40
N GLU A 158 -21.22 -19.08 -10.81
CA GLU A 158 -21.67 -19.06 -9.42
C GLU A 158 -22.72 -20.15 -9.12
N GLU A 159 -22.93 -21.12 -10.02
CA GLU A 159 -24.08 -22.02 -9.95
C GLU A 159 -23.90 -23.29 -9.10
N ASP A 160 -22.76 -23.54 -8.45
CA ASP A 160 -22.65 -24.70 -7.54
C ASP A 160 -22.10 -24.33 -6.15
N GLY A 161 -22.90 -24.60 -5.12
CA GLY A 161 -22.68 -24.27 -3.69
C GLY A 161 -21.48 -24.96 -3.00
N SER A 162 -20.44 -25.33 -3.74
CA SER A 162 -19.20 -25.94 -3.24
C SER A 162 -17.97 -25.00 -3.25
N GLN A 163 -18.17 -23.69 -3.51
CA GLN A 163 -17.10 -22.70 -3.71
C GLN A 163 -16.06 -22.59 -2.57
N SER A 164 -16.37 -23.03 -1.34
CA SER A 164 -15.47 -22.91 -0.19
C SER A 164 -14.10 -23.62 -0.32
N GLN A 165 -13.94 -24.54 -1.28
CA GLN A 165 -12.70 -25.31 -1.47
C GLN A 165 -11.84 -24.88 -2.67
N ARG A 166 -12.25 -23.84 -3.41
CA ARG A 166 -11.50 -23.38 -4.59
C ARG A 166 -10.61 -22.18 -4.27
N LEU A 167 -9.41 -22.20 -4.83
CA LEU A 167 -8.47 -21.07 -4.80
C LEU A 167 -8.89 -19.98 -5.77
N GLY A 168 -8.71 -18.73 -5.38
CA GLY A 168 -8.86 -17.59 -6.28
C GLY A 168 -7.83 -17.64 -7.43
N PRO A 169 -8.09 -16.96 -8.57
CA PRO A 169 -7.24 -16.99 -9.75
C PRO A 169 -5.77 -16.63 -9.46
N ALA A 170 -5.53 -15.64 -8.59
CA ALA A 170 -4.19 -15.21 -8.22
C ALA A 170 -3.39 -16.29 -7.48
N ARG A 171 -4.04 -17.07 -6.59
CA ARG A 171 -3.40 -18.21 -5.90
C ARG A 171 -3.17 -19.40 -6.81
N GLN A 172 -4.11 -19.69 -7.72
CA GLN A 172 -3.91 -20.71 -8.74
C GLN A 172 -2.69 -20.35 -9.60
N LEU A 173 -2.58 -19.09 -10.03
CA LEU A 173 -1.43 -18.61 -10.78
C LEU A 173 -0.13 -18.71 -9.98
N ALA A 174 -0.15 -18.29 -8.71
CA ALA A 174 1.01 -18.42 -7.81
C ALA A 174 1.50 -19.88 -7.72
N ARG A 175 0.56 -20.83 -7.57
CA ARG A 175 0.84 -22.26 -7.54
C ARG A 175 1.44 -22.79 -8.85
N LEU A 176 0.96 -22.32 -10.01
CA LEU A 176 1.46 -22.73 -11.33
C LEU A 176 2.88 -22.24 -11.64
N LEU A 177 3.32 -21.15 -11.01
CA LEU A 177 4.68 -20.63 -11.16
C LEU A 177 5.75 -21.60 -10.62
N GLY A 178 5.41 -22.40 -9.59
CA GLY A 178 6.29 -23.44 -9.03
C GLY A 178 6.67 -24.49 -10.09
N PRO A 179 5.70 -25.20 -10.68
CA PRO A 179 5.96 -26.17 -11.75
C PRO A 179 6.72 -25.60 -12.93
N TYR A 180 6.41 -24.37 -13.36
CA TYR A 180 7.18 -23.70 -14.41
C TYR A 180 8.65 -23.49 -14.03
N SER A 181 8.92 -23.07 -12.79
CA SER A 181 10.28 -22.87 -12.27
C SER A 181 11.12 -24.14 -12.36
N VAL A 182 10.51 -25.31 -12.14
CA VAL A 182 11.18 -26.61 -12.13
C VAL A 182 11.24 -27.25 -13.53
N ALA A 183 10.16 -27.17 -14.30
CA ALA A 183 10.03 -27.88 -15.56
C ALA A 183 10.73 -27.17 -16.74
N ILE A 184 10.68 -25.84 -16.82
CA ILE A 184 11.25 -25.09 -17.94
C ILE A 184 12.76 -25.37 -18.13
N PRO A 185 13.61 -25.34 -17.08
CA PRO A 185 15.03 -25.64 -17.22
C PRO A 185 15.31 -27.08 -17.69
N ARG A 186 14.39 -28.02 -17.44
CA ARG A 186 14.49 -29.43 -17.83
C ARG A 186 14.04 -29.69 -19.26
N LEU A 187 13.47 -28.72 -19.96
CA LEU A 187 13.02 -28.91 -21.34
C LEU A 187 14.21 -29.28 -22.24
N PRO A 188 14.06 -30.27 -23.14
CA PRO A 188 15.11 -30.58 -24.10
C PRO A 188 15.40 -29.34 -24.96
N LYS A 189 16.62 -29.19 -25.47
CA LYS A 189 16.97 -28.07 -26.35
C LYS A 189 16.15 -28.17 -27.64
N TRP A 190 15.16 -27.29 -27.81
CA TRP A 190 14.27 -27.28 -28.99
C TRP A 190 14.97 -26.68 -30.22
N LYS A 191 14.30 -26.78 -31.37
CA LYS A 191 14.68 -26.05 -32.59
C LYS A 191 14.54 -24.53 -32.42
N LYS A 192 13.65 -24.08 -31.52
CA LYS A 192 13.48 -22.68 -31.13
C LYS A 192 14.53 -22.30 -30.09
N SER A 193 14.98 -21.05 -30.10
CA SER A 193 15.86 -20.57 -29.05
C SER A 193 15.13 -20.59 -27.69
N PRO A 194 15.82 -20.81 -26.56
CA PRO A 194 15.20 -20.71 -25.23
C PRO A 194 14.48 -19.37 -25.01
N GLU A 195 14.97 -18.31 -25.64
CA GLU A 195 14.37 -16.97 -25.61
C GLU A 195 12.99 -16.94 -26.27
N GLU A 196 12.82 -17.57 -27.43
CA GLU A 196 11.53 -17.64 -28.13
C GLU A 196 10.52 -18.47 -27.35
N VAL A 197 10.97 -19.54 -26.70
CA VAL A 197 10.16 -20.42 -25.85
C VAL A 197 9.66 -19.66 -24.61
N LEU A 198 10.53 -18.87 -23.98
CA LEU A 198 10.16 -18.02 -22.84
C LEU A 198 9.25 -16.86 -23.26
N ALA A 199 9.57 -16.17 -24.36
CA ALA A 199 8.84 -14.98 -24.78
C ALA A 199 7.33 -15.20 -24.97
N SER A 200 6.92 -16.30 -25.62
CA SER A 200 5.50 -16.58 -25.81
C SER A 200 4.79 -16.83 -24.47
N ARG A 201 5.42 -17.64 -23.60
CA ARG A 201 4.86 -18.04 -22.30
C ARG A 201 4.76 -16.86 -21.33
N LEU A 202 5.79 -16.03 -21.27
CA LEU A 202 5.82 -14.87 -20.37
C LEU A 202 4.80 -13.81 -20.79
N SER A 203 4.49 -13.70 -22.10
CA SER A 203 3.45 -12.79 -22.58
C SER A 203 2.05 -13.21 -22.11
N GLU A 204 1.72 -14.49 -22.22
CA GLU A 204 0.44 -15.03 -21.73
C GLU A 204 0.35 -14.90 -20.21
N LEU A 205 1.43 -15.26 -19.51
CA LEU A 205 1.52 -15.14 -18.06
C LEU A 205 1.35 -13.69 -17.58
N SER A 206 1.96 -12.71 -18.25
CA SER A 206 1.78 -11.28 -17.93
C SER A 206 0.31 -10.86 -18.06
N SER A 207 -0.36 -11.25 -19.16
CA SER A 207 -1.78 -10.96 -19.39
C SER A 207 -2.66 -11.51 -18.25
N VAL A 208 -2.50 -12.79 -17.92
CA VAL A 208 -3.29 -13.43 -16.85
C VAL A 208 -2.97 -12.85 -15.49
N THR A 209 -1.71 -12.48 -15.22
CA THR A 209 -1.32 -11.84 -13.97
C THR A 209 -2.00 -10.49 -13.78
N ILE A 210 -2.08 -9.67 -14.83
CA ILE A 210 -2.76 -8.37 -14.80
C ILE A 210 -4.26 -8.55 -14.52
N LEU A 211 -4.90 -9.55 -15.14
CA LEU A 211 -6.32 -9.84 -14.92
C LEU A 211 -6.57 -10.38 -13.51
N ALA A 212 -5.79 -11.35 -13.05
CA ALA A 212 -5.90 -11.94 -11.72
C ALA A 212 -5.64 -10.90 -10.61
N GLY A 213 -4.71 -9.97 -10.83
CA GLY A 213 -4.41 -8.89 -9.88
C GLY A 213 -5.59 -7.96 -9.61
N ARG A 214 -6.57 -7.85 -10.53
CA ARG A 214 -7.76 -7.00 -10.34
C ARG A 214 -8.75 -7.56 -9.34
N THR A 215 -8.79 -8.88 -9.17
CA THR A 215 -9.73 -9.58 -8.27
C THR A 215 -9.03 -10.17 -7.05
N ALA A 216 -7.70 -10.11 -7.00
CA ALA A 216 -6.90 -10.65 -5.91
C ALA A 216 -7.15 -9.91 -4.59
N THR A 217 -7.27 -10.68 -3.52
CA THR A 217 -7.16 -10.14 -2.15
C THR A 217 -5.71 -9.74 -1.85
N SER A 218 -5.52 -9.03 -0.72
CA SER A 218 -4.18 -8.61 -0.27
C SER A 218 -3.24 -9.80 -0.09
N ASP A 219 -3.70 -10.86 0.58
CA ASP A 219 -2.87 -12.05 0.83
C ASP A 219 -2.54 -12.79 -0.47
N GLU A 220 -3.51 -12.94 -1.39
CA GLU A 220 -3.27 -13.58 -2.68
C GLU A 220 -2.28 -12.80 -3.55
N SER A 221 -2.32 -11.47 -3.49
CA SER A 221 -1.37 -10.60 -4.19
C SER A 221 0.05 -10.75 -3.63
N ARG A 222 0.19 -10.93 -2.32
CA ARG A 222 1.49 -11.23 -1.69
C ARG A 222 2.00 -12.61 -2.11
N ASP A 223 1.15 -13.62 -2.05
CA ASP A 223 1.48 -15.00 -2.47
C ASP A 223 1.96 -15.02 -3.93
N LEU A 224 1.24 -14.34 -4.83
CA LEU A 224 1.57 -14.24 -6.24
C LEU A 224 2.88 -13.50 -6.49
N ALA A 225 3.11 -12.36 -5.82
CA ALA A 225 4.35 -11.60 -5.96
C ALA A 225 5.57 -12.41 -5.45
N ILE A 226 5.43 -13.15 -4.35
CA ILE A 226 6.49 -14.04 -3.83
C ILE A 226 6.77 -15.18 -4.81
N ALA A 227 5.72 -15.86 -5.29
CA ALA A 227 5.85 -16.96 -6.24
C ALA A 227 6.52 -16.49 -7.55
N LEU A 228 6.18 -15.28 -8.02
CA LEU A 228 6.81 -14.70 -9.20
C LEU A 228 8.28 -14.36 -8.98
N ALA A 229 8.62 -13.78 -7.83
CA ALA A 229 10.02 -13.52 -7.49
C ALA A 229 10.84 -14.83 -7.45
N GLN A 230 10.28 -15.91 -6.88
CA GLN A 230 10.90 -17.23 -6.88
C GLN A 230 11.06 -17.82 -8.28
N PHE A 231 10.05 -17.65 -9.13
CA PHE A 231 10.09 -18.07 -10.54
C PHE A 231 11.19 -17.35 -11.32
N VAL A 232 11.28 -16.03 -11.17
CA VAL A 232 12.35 -15.23 -11.78
C VAL A 232 13.73 -15.67 -11.29
N LEU A 233 13.87 -15.90 -9.97
CA LEU A 233 15.11 -16.40 -9.38
C LEU A 233 15.55 -17.73 -10.01
N ALA A 234 14.63 -18.70 -10.09
CA ALA A 234 14.91 -20.02 -10.64
C ALA A 234 15.38 -19.95 -12.10
N LEU A 235 14.69 -19.16 -12.93
CA LEU A 235 15.02 -19.06 -14.36
C LEU A 235 16.22 -18.15 -14.68
N SER A 236 16.58 -17.22 -13.78
CA SER A 236 17.62 -16.22 -14.04
C SER A 236 19.05 -16.78 -14.15
N SER A 237 19.33 -17.92 -13.51
CA SER A 237 20.69 -18.46 -13.36
C SER A 237 21.34 -18.87 -14.69
N GLU A 238 20.56 -19.39 -15.63
CA GLU A 238 21.01 -19.84 -16.96
C GLU A 238 20.43 -19.00 -18.11
N ALA A 239 19.67 -17.95 -17.78
CA ALA A 239 19.02 -17.08 -18.76
C ALA A 239 20.02 -16.20 -19.53
N THR A 240 19.77 -16.03 -20.83
CA THR A 240 20.44 -15.00 -21.63
C THR A 240 20.00 -13.60 -21.20
N GLU A 241 20.75 -12.56 -21.57
CA GLU A 241 20.37 -11.18 -21.24
C GLU A 241 19.00 -10.78 -21.83
N ARG A 242 18.62 -11.32 -22.99
CA ARG A 242 17.29 -11.10 -23.55
C ARG A 242 16.20 -11.78 -22.72
N ALA A 243 16.43 -13.01 -22.28
CA ALA A 243 15.50 -13.72 -21.41
C ALA A 243 15.37 -13.01 -20.04
N LYS A 244 16.47 -12.51 -19.47
CA LYS A 244 16.43 -11.69 -18.25
C LYS A 244 15.64 -10.41 -18.42
N ALA A 245 15.73 -9.75 -19.58
CA ALA A 245 14.91 -8.57 -19.87
C ALA A 245 13.41 -8.89 -19.92
N LEU A 246 13.02 -10.07 -20.44
CA LEU A 246 11.62 -10.52 -20.43
C LEU A 246 11.13 -10.85 -19.01
N LEU A 247 11.98 -11.52 -18.20
CA LEU A 247 11.66 -11.79 -16.79
C LEU A 247 11.54 -10.50 -15.97
N LEU A 248 12.39 -9.50 -16.26
CA LEU A 248 12.28 -8.18 -15.64
C LEU A 248 10.95 -7.52 -16.01
N SER A 249 10.58 -7.52 -17.29
CA SER A 249 9.29 -6.96 -17.75
C SER A 249 8.11 -7.62 -17.04
N LEU A 250 8.10 -8.95 -16.93
CA LEU A 250 7.04 -9.66 -16.23
C LEU A 250 6.96 -9.26 -14.75
N LEU A 251 8.11 -9.12 -14.09
CA LEU A 251 8.17 -8.70 -12.69
C LEU A 251 7.71 -7.25 -12.50
N GLU A 252 8.07 -6.36 -13.43
CA GLU A 252 7.60 -4.97 -13.47
C GLU A 252 6.07 -4.93 -13.67
N ASP A 253 5.54 -5.56 -14.72
CA ASP A 253 4.10 -5.61 -15.04
C ASP A 253 3.27 -6.14 -13.87
N THR A 254 3.76 -7.20 -13.22
CA THR A 254 3.09 -7.81 -12.07
C THR A 254 3.15 -6.91 -10.84
N THR A 255 4.27 -6.24 -10.61
CA THR A 255 4.36 -5.30 -9.49
C THR A 255 3.38 -4.15 -9.68
N GLU A 256 3.28 -3.61 -10.89
CA GLU A 256 2.34 -2.53 -11.21
C GLU A 256 0.88 -2.96 -11.05
N SER A 257 0.53 -4.21 -11.41
CA SER A 257 -0.84 -4.71 -11.24
C SER A 257 -1.21 -4.99 -9.77
N LEU A 258 -0.26 -5.39 -8.94
CA LEU A 258 -0.51 -5.82 -7.56
C LEU A 258 -0.27 -4.73 -6.51
N ILE A 259 0.37 -3.62 -6.85
CA ILE A 259 0.89 -2.64 -5.87
C ILE A 259 -0.13 -2.15 -4.84
N ASN A 260 -1.37 -1.88 -5.27
CA ASN A 260 -2.43 -1.41 -4.38
C ASN A 260 -2.92 -2.46 -3.39
N MET A 261 -2.66 -3.74 -3.65
CA MET A 261 -3.17 -4.86 -2.86
C MET A 261 -2.16 -5.37 -1.84
N ILE A 262 -0.85 -5.15 -2.03
CA ILE A 262 0.19 -5.69 -1.13
C ILE A 262 0.09 -5.07 0.28
N ASN A 263 -0.42 -3.83 0.41
CA ASN A 263 -0.75 -3.15 1.67
C ASN A 263 0.37 -3.24 2.73
N THR A 264 1.51 -2.65 2.40
CA THR A 264 2.78 -2.75 3.14
C THR A 264 2.92 -1.72 4.27
N ASN A 265 2.02 -0.75 4.33
CA ASN A 265 1.99 0.32 5.34
C ASN A 265 3.28 1.15 5.37
N LEU A 266 3.93 1.37 4.23
CA LEU A 266 5.16 2.14 4.12
C LEU A 266 4.98 3.59 4.60
N ALA A 267 3.88 4.25 4.24
CA ALA A 267 3.65 5.64 4.64
C ALA A 267 3.56 5.76 6.16
N ARG A 268 2.95 4.76 6.82
CA ARG A 268 2.90 4.68 8.28
C ARG A 268 4.30 4.52 8.88
N GLN A 269 5.13 3.63 8.32
CA GLN A 269 6.51 3.43 8.80
C GLN A 269 7.32 4.72 8.68
N ALA A 270 7.27 5.38 7.52
CA ALA A 270 7.89 6.68 7.28
C ALA A 270 7.36 7.75 8.25
N PHE A 271 6.03 7.78 8.46
CA PHE A 271 5.40 8.72 9.37
C PHE A 271 5.87 8.51 10.82
N VAL A 272 5.92 7.27 11.30
CA VAL A 272 6.41 6.95 12.65
C VAL A 272 7.89 7.36 12.82
N ALA A 273 8.71 7.11 11.80
CA ALA A 273 10.13 7.48 11.81
C ALA A 273 10.34 8.99 11.93
N HIS A 274 9.54 9.81 11.25
CA HIS A 274 9.73 11.26 11.19
C HIS A 274 8.84 12.08 12.15
N PHE A 275 7.72 11.52 12.61
CA PHE A 275 6.70 12.22 13.40
C PHE A 275 6.26 11.43 14.64
N SER A 276 7.20 10.77 15.32
CA SER A 276 6.94 9.95 16.51
C SER A 276 6.03 10.58 17.59
N ARG A 277 6.00 11.90 17.72
CA ARG A 277 5.14 12.62 18.68
C ARG A 277 3.66 12.67 18.28
N LEU A 278 3.36 12.47 17.00
CA LEU A 278 2.01 12.51 16.44
C LEU A 278 1.42 11.11 16.26
N VAL A 279 2.22 10.06 16.53
CA VAL A 279 1.78 8.67 16.44
C VAL A 279 0.94 8.36 17.66
N ILE A 280 -0.32 8.00 17.43
CA ILE A 280 -1.15 7.36 18.45
C ILE A 280 -0.72 5.89 18.52
N PRO A 281 -0.23 5.39 19.67
CA PRO A 281 0.10 3.98 19.80
C PRO A 281 -1.18 3.16 19.56
N ARG A 282 -1.28 2.54 18.39
CA ARG A 282 -2.27 1.48 18.17
C ARG A 282 -1.72 0.21 18.79
N GLN A 283 -2.58 -0.55 19.46
CA GLN A 283 -2.26 -1.94 19.76
C GLN A 283 -1.88 -2.58 18.42
N GLU A 284 -0.61 -2.93 18.26
CA GLU A 284 -0.13 -3.64 17.08
C GLU A 284 -1.00 -4.89 16.97
N SER A 285 -1.78 -4.99 15.88
CA SER A 285 -2.42 -6.27 15.58
C SER A 285 -1.29 -7.31 15.56
N PRO A 286 -1.39 -8.39 16.35
CA PRO A 286 -0.32 -9.40 16.47
C PRO A 286 0.05 -10.11 15.15
N ALA A 287 -0.61 -9.76 14.04
CA ALA A 287 -0.29 -10.21 12.69
C ALA A 287 1.00 -9.59 12.10
N GLY A 288 1.61 -8.58 12.73
CA GLY A 288 2.73 -7.82 12.15
C GLY A 288 4.14 -8.42 12.31
N SER A 289 4.34 -9.50 13.09
CA SER A 289 5.68 -10.01 13.38
C SER A 289 6.20 -11.09 12.41
N GLY A 290 5.40 -11.49 11.42
CA GLY A 290 5.73 -12.59 10.51
C GLY A 290 5.52 -12.31 9.02
N LEU A 291 5.07 -11.11 8.63
CA LEU A 291 4.96 -10.73 7.23
C LEU A 291 6.36 -10.48 6.68
N GLN A 292 6.97 -11.54 6.15
CA GLN A 292 8.13 -11.45 5.30
C GLN A 292 7.80 -10.43 4.21
N ASP A 293 8.56 -9.34 4.19
CA ASP A 293 8.36 -8.28 3.21
C ASP A 293 8.46 -8.88 1.80
N VAL A 294 7.35 -8.87 1.08
CA VAL A 294 7.23 -9.37 -0.30
C VAL A 294 8.34 -8.81 -1.17
N PHE A 295 8.68 -7.53 -0.97
CA PHE A 295 9.71 -6.86 -1.74
C PHE A 295 11.13 -7.31 -1.41
N THR A 296 11.38 -7.96 -0.27
CA THR A 296 12.66 -8.61 0.01
C THR A 296 12.93 -9.75 -0.98
N SER A 297 11.91 -10.58 -1.27
CA SER A 297 11.99 -11.64 -2.28
C SER A 297 12.14 -11.05 -3.69
N THR A 298 11.35 -10.02 -4.00
CA THR A 298 11.41 -9.29 -5.28
C THR A 298 12.79 -8.69 -5.51
N TRP A 299 13.40 -8.05 -4.51
CA TRP A 299 14.76 -7.50 -4.61
C TRP A 299 15.82 -8.58 -4.80
N SER A 300 15.64 -9.76 -4.20
CA SER A 300 16.52 -10.91 -4.47
C SER A 300 16.46 -11.29 -5.96
N ALA A 301 15.25 -11.37 -6.54
CA ALA A 301 15.05 -11.65 -7.96
C ALA A 301 15.63 -10.56 -8.87
N LEU A 302 15.37 -9.29 -8.56
CA LEU A 302 15.93 -8.15 -9.30
C LEU A 302 17.47 -8.19 -9.34
N ARG A 303 18.11 -8.55 -8.24
CA ARG A 303 19.59 -8.65 -8.17
C ARG A 303 20.13 -9.77 -9.07
N THR A 304 19.45 -10.91 -9.22
CA THR A 304 19.88 -11.96 -10.16
C THR A 304 19.69 -11.56 -11.62
N LEU A 305 18.78 -10.62 -11.88
CA LEU A 305 18.60 -9.95 -13.17
C LEU A 305 19.56 -8.76 -13.39
N ASN A 306 20.55 -8.57 -12.50
CA ASN A 306 21.50 -7.44 -12.52
C ASN A 306 20.85 -6.05 -12.37
N VAL A 307 19.63 -5.99 -11.79
CA VAL A 307 18.97 -4.72 -11.48
C VAL A 307 19.53 -4.16 -10.18
N THR A 308 19.85 -2.87 -10.21
CA THR A 308 20.35 -2.11 -9.06
C THR A 308 19.45 -0.88 -8.83
N PRO A 309 19.45 -0.27 -7.64
CA PRO A 309 18.70 0.97 -7.40
C PRO A 309 19.00 2.06 -8.44
N ARG A 310 20.27 2.18 -8.87
CA ARG A 310 20.67 3.13 -9.93
C ARG A 310 20.03 2.84 -11.29
N LEU A 311 19.79 1.58 -11.61
CA LEU A 311 19.11 1.21 -12.85
C LEU A 311 17.64 1.64 -12.79
N CYS A 312 16.98 1.40 -11.65
CA CYS A 312 15.62 1.89 -11.37
C CYS A 312 15.55 3.42 -11.47
N GLU A 313 16.51 4.15 -10.92
CA GLU A 313 16.60 5.61 -11.05
C GLU A 313 16.69 6.08 -12.50
N SER A 314 17.46 5.36 -13.34
CA SER A 314 17.64 5.71 -14.74
C SER A 314 16.44 5.40 -15.64
N ARG A 315 15.47 4.63 -15.13
CA ARG A 315 14.27 4.20 -15.86
C ARG A 315 13.02 4.39 -15.00
N PRO A 316 12.57 5.64 -14.77
CA PRO A 316 11.39 5.90 -13.98
C PRO A 316 10.15 5.19 -14.56
N SER A 317 9.50 4.39 -13.73
CA SER A 317 8.27 3.64 -13.97
C SER A 317 7.54 3.45 -12.63
N LEU A 318 6.28 3.00 -12.66
CA LEU A 318 5.56 2.71 -11.42
C LEU A 318 6.21 1.55 -10.66
N ALA A 319 6.63 0.48 -11.38
CA ALA A 319 7.39 -0.62 -10.78
C ALA A 319 8.70 -0.16 -10.12
N SER A 320 9.50 0.66 -10.80
CA SER A 320 10.77 1.14 -10.24
C SER A 320 10.56 2.08 -9.06
N LEU A 321 9.49 2.88 -9.04
CA LEU A 321 9.09 3.67 -7.88
C LEU A 321 8.80 2.76 -6.68
N ALA A 322 8.02 1.70 -6.91
CA ALA A 322 7.70 0.70 -5.89
C ALA A 322 8.96 0.03 -5.35
N PHE A 323 9.80 -0.51 -6.23
CA PHE A 323 11.05 -1.18 -5.82
C PHE A 323 11.92 -0.26 -4.96
N LEU A 324 12.09 1.00 -5.37
CA LEU A 324 12.88 1.98 -4.63
C LEU A 324 12.23 2.40 -3.30
N ALA A 325 10.90 2.49 -3.23
CA ALA A 325 10.17 2.76 -1.99
C ALA A 325 10.38 1.66 -0.94
N HIS A 326 10.52 0.42 -1.41
CA HIS A 326 10.67 -0.79 -0.59
C HIS A 326 12.12 -1.18 -0.31
N GLU A 327 13.13 -0.51 -0.86
CA GLU A 327 14.54 -0.79 -0.55
C GLU A 327 14.95 -0.03 0.73
N PRO A 328 15.15 -0.70 1.89
CA PRO A 328 15.33 -0.02 3.17
C PRO A 328 16.57 0.86 3.25
N SER A 329 17.57 0.56 2.42
CA SER A 329 18.82 1.31 2.34
C SER A 329 18.76 2.51 1.39
N TYR A 330 17.67 2.63 0.62
CA TYR A 330 17.54 3.64 -0.41
C TYR A 330 16.89 4.92 0.11
N THR A 331 17.43 6.06 -0.29
CA THR A 331 16.88 7.38 0.02
C THR A 331 16.76 8.19 -1.24
N PHE A 332 15.58 8.72 -1.51
CA PHE A 332 15.35 9.56 -2.69
C PHE A 332 16.12 10.88 -2.57
N SER A 333 16.96 11.15 -3.56
CA SER A 333 17.55 12.47 -3.76
C SER A 333 16.52 13.43 -4.37
N VAL A 334 16.73 14.75 -4.25
CA VAL A 334 15.87 15.74 -4.92
C VAL A 334 15.85 15.52 -6.44
N SER A 335 17.00 15.20 -7.05
CA SER A 335 17.04 14.88 -8.49
C SER A 335 16.24 13.65 -8.86
N THR A 336 16.29 12.60 -8.04
CA THR A 336 15.49 11.39 -8.27
C THR A 336 14.00 11.69 -8.09
N LEU A 337 13.65 12.44 -7.04
CA LEU A 337 12.26 12.85 -6.80
C LEU A 337 11.70 13.61 -8.02
N THR A 338 12.48 14.55 -8.58
CA THR A 338 12.10 15.25 -9.81
C THR A 338 11.94 14.32 -11.01
N ALA A 339 12.81 13.31 -11.16
CA ALA A 339 12.72 12.34 -12.26
C ALA A 339 11.46 11.46 -12.17
N PHE A 340 11.06 11.06 -10.96
CA PHE A 340 9.84 10.29 -10.71
C PHE A 340 8.57 11.13 -10.57
N TYR A 341 8.69 12.45 -10.61
CA TYR A 341 7.60 13.36 -10.31
C TYR A 341 6.34 13.15 -11.17
N PRO A 342 6.43 12.93 -12.50
CA PRO A 342 5.24 12.63 -13.31
C PRO A 342 4.49 11.38 -12.85
N ILE A 343 5.22 10.34 -12.41
CA ILE A 343 4.64 9.09 -11.92
C ILE A 343 3.99 9.32 -10.56
N ILE A 344 4.65 10.08 -9.67
CA ILE A 344 4.09 10.48 -8.37
C ILE A 344 2.74 11.21 -8.56
N LEU A 345 2.67 12.17 -9.48
CA LEU A 345 1.41 12.89 -9.75
C LEU A 345 0.32 11.96 -10.29
N SER A 346 0.67 11.09 -11.25
CA SER A 346 -0.28 10.11 -11.79
C SER A 346 -0.78 9.14 -10.73
N SER A 347 0.10 8.67 -9.84
CA SER A 347 -0.21 7.82 -8.70
C SER A 347 -1.18 8.49 -7.71
N ILE A 348 -0.95 9.76 -7.37
CA ILE A 348 -1.87 10.53 -6.49
C ILE A 348 -3.25 10.67 -7.16
N GLN A 349 -3.29 11.04 -8.44
CA GLN A 349 -4.54 11.25 -9.19
C GLN A 349 -5.37 9.97 -9.37
N SER A 350 -4.70 8.85 -9.62
CA SER A 350 -5.35 7.55 -9.85
C SER A 350 -5.55 6.73 -8.58
N ASN A 351 -5.05 7.21 -7.43
CA ASN A 351 -4.97 6.47 -6.18
C ASN A 351 -4.25 5.11 -6.34
N VAL A 352 -3.15 5.10 -7.09
CA VAL A 352 -2.31 3.92 -7.33
C VAL A 352 -0.95 4.09 -6.67
N ALA A 353 -0.49 3.10 -5.92
CA ALA A 353 0.75 3.13 -5.14
C ALA A 353 0.82 4.32 -4.18
N PHE A 354 -0.33 4.72 -3.62
CA PHE A 354 -0.42 5.95 -2.84
C PHE A 354 0.35 5.84 -1.51
N ASP A 355 0.39 4.64 -0.91
CA ASP A 355 1.19 4.35 0.29
C ASP A 355 2.70 4.51 0.02
N GLU A 356 3.19 3.96 -1.10
CA GLU A 356 4.58 4.14 -1.56
C GLU A 356 4.89 5.62 -1.81
N VAL A 357 4.01 6.34 -2.52
CA VAL A 357 4.20 7.77 -2.82
C VAL A 357 4.27 8.61 -1.54
N LEU A 358 3.34 8.40 -0.60
CA LEU A 358 3.36 9.12 0.68
C LEU A 358 4.62 8.78 1.49
N SER A 359 5.04 7.51 1.51
CA SER A 359 6.30 7.10 2.15
C SER A 359 7.51 7.83 1.56
N ILE A 360 7.62 7.86 0.23
CA ILE A 360 8.69 8.56 -0.49
C ILE A 360 8.68 10.05 -0.14
N LEU A 361 7.51 10.71 -0.24
CA LEU A 361 7.39 12.14 0.03
C LEU A 361 7.72 12.47 1.49
N ILE A 362 7.24 11.69 2.46
CA ILE A 362 7.56 11.89 3.88
C ILE A 362 9.06 11.71 4.12
N SER A 363 9.63 10.59 3.67
CA SER A 363 11.04 10.24 3.90
C SER A 363 12.00 11.20 3.21
N SER A 364 11.59 11.77 2.08
CA SER A 364 12.39 12.73 1.32
C SER A 364 12.29 14.15 1.88
N LEU A 365 11.09 14.61 2.23
CA LEU A 365 10.83 16.01 2.58
C LEU A 365 11.01 16.30 4.08
N ALA A 366 10.65 15.36 4.96
CA ALA A 366 10.72 15.60 6.41
C ALA A 366 12.14 15.93 6.91
N PRO A 367 13.21 15.22 6.47
CA PRO A 367 14.58 15.57 6.85
C PRO A 367 14.97 17.00 6.44
N LEU A 368 14.53 17.44 5.26
CA LEU A 368 14.86 18.76 4.70
C LEU A 368 14.33 19.90 5.56
N ARG A 369 13.20 19.72 6.25
CA ARG A 369 12.62 20.74 7.15
C ARG A 369 13.57 21.10 8.30
N SER A 370 14.41 20.16 8.73
CA SER A 370 15.37 20.34 9.82
C SER A 370 16.77 20.77 9.35
N ALA A 371 17.01 20.82 8.04
CA ALA A 371 18.30 21.22 7.47
C ALA A 371 18.57 22.73 7.67
N VAL A 372 19.85 23.09 7.81
CA VAL A 372 20.30 24.48 7.99
C VAL A 372 21.46 24.75 7.01
N PRO A 373 21.31 25.66 6.02
CA PRO A 373 20.09 26.38 5.68
C PRO A 373 18.99 25.44 5.17
N ARG A 374 17.73 25.81 5.39
CA ARG A 374 16.61 25.01 4.90
C ARG A 374 16.52 25.16 3.38
N PRO A 375 16.51 24.06 2.60
CA PRO A 375 16.30 24.13 1.17
C PRO A 375 14.84 24.47 0.85
N GLU A 376 14.63 25.16 -0.26
CA GLU A 376 13.30 25.46 -0.78
C GLU A 376 12.95 24.51 -1.94
N LEU A 377 11.70 24.06 -2.00
CA LEU A 377 11.15 23.34 -3.14
C LEU A 377 10.87 24.31 -4.29
N THR A 378 11.11 23.85 -5.52
CA THR A 378 10.77 24.61 -6.72
C THR A 378 9.24 24.70 -6.88
N ALA A 379 8.78 25.72 -7.60
CA ALA A 379 7.36 25.86 -7.95
C ALA A 379 6.85 24.63 -8.72
N ASP A 380 7.67 24.07 -9.62
CA ASP A 380 7.34 22.89 -10.42
C ASP A 380 6.99 21.66 -9.56
N LEU A 381 7.61 21.52 -8.39
CA LEU A 381 7.34 20.43 -7.45
C LEU A 381 6.25 20.77 -6.43
N SER A 382 6.14 22.03 -6.02
CA SER A 382 5.21 22.40 -4.96
C SER A 382 3.79 22.66 -5.48
N VAL A 383 3.63 23.34 -6.62
CA VAL A 383 2.32 23.72 -7.17
C VAL A 383 1.43 22.50 -7.41
N PRO A 384 1.84 21.47 -8.18
CA PRO A 384 0.94 20.34 -8.46
C PRO A 384 0.61 19.51 -7.21
N LEU A 385 1.56 19.34 -6.28
CA LEU A 385 1.29 18.62 -5.02
C LEU A 385 0.26 19.34 -4.15
N VAL A 386 0.35 20.66 -4.04
CA VAL A 386 -0.62 21.47 -3.28
C VAL A 386 -2.01 21.45 -3.93
N HIS A 387 -2.12 21.28 -5.24
CA HIS A 387 -3.42 21.20 -5.91
C HIS A 387 -4.06 19.80 -5.81
N LEU A 388 -3.26 18.73 -5.73
CA LEU A 388 -3.78 17.35 -5.74
C LEU A 388 -4.00 16.76 -4.34
N LEU A 389 -3.05 16.95 -3.43
CA LEU A 389 -3.10 16.33 -2.10
C LEU A 389 -4.30 16.75 -1.26
N PRO A 390 -4.84 17.99 -1.32
CA PRO A 390 -6.02 18.38 -0.54
C PRO A 390 -7.24 17.48 -0.74
N TYR A 391 -7.51 17.09 -2.00
CA TYR A 391 -8.62 16.22 -2.34
C TYR A 391 -8.44 14.83 -1.72
N VAL A 392 -7.22 14.29 -1.79
CA VAL A 392 -6.92 12.96 -1.24
C VAL A 392 -6.89 13.00 0.29
N ALA A 393 -6.30 14.03 0.90
CA ALA A 393 -6.28 14.23 2.34
C ALA A 393 -7.69 14.35 2.96
N SER A 394 -8.67 14.79 2.17
CA SER A 394 -10.06 14.94 2.61
C SER A 394 -10.91 13.71 2.35
N ASN A 395 -10.76 13.08 1.18
CA ASN A 395 -11.72 12.10 0.66
C ASN A 395 -11.20 10.65 0.58
N HIS A 396 -9.91 10.40 0.82
CA HIS A 396 -9.38 9.03 0.75
C HIS A 396 -10.10 8.12 1.77
N PRO A 397 -10.50 6.87 1.44
CA PRO A 397 -11.27 6.02 2.34
C PRO A 397 -10.52 5.68 3.64
N ASP A 398 -9.21 5.45 3.54
CA ASP A 398 -8.35 5.18 4.70
C ASP A 398 -8.02 6.47 5.48
N PRO A 399 -8.40 6.57 6.78
CA PRO A 399 -8.12 7.74 7.62
C PRO A 399 -6.63 8.00 7.89
N ASP A 400 -5.79 6.96 7.90
CA ASP A 400 -4.36 7.12 8.12
C ASP A 400 -3.71 7.75 6.90
N LEU A 401 -4.04 7.25 5.71
CA LEU A 401 -3.54 7.84 4.45
C LEU A 401 -4.04 9.28 4.27
N ARG A 402 -5.28 9.60 4.69
CA ARG A 402 -5.76 11.00 4.78
C ARG A 402 -4.85 11.86 5.67
N HIS A 403 -4.52 11.36 6.86
CA HIS A 403 -3.66 12.07 7.80
C HIS A 403 -2.24 12.26 7.24
N TYR A 404 -1.65 11.22 6.66
CA TYR A 404 -0.31 11.29 6.09
C TYR A 404 -0.26 12.25 4.90
N ALA A 405 -1.28 12.26 4.04
CA ALA A 405 -1.41 13.22 2.95
C ALA A 405 -1.43 14.68 3.47
N LEU A 406 -2.23 14.97 4.51
CA LEU A 406 -2.23 16.30 5.15
C LEU A 406 -0.85 16.69 5.69
N ARG A 407 -0.10 15.71 6.20
CA ARG A 407 1.25 15.93 6.73
C ARG A 407 2.26 16.18 5.60
N VAL A 408 2.10 15.52 4.46
CA VAL A 408 2.85 15.84 3.25
C VAL A 408 2.52 17.26 2.76
N ILE A 409 1.26 17.70 2.78
CA ILE A 409 0.89 19.10 2.47
C ILE A 409 1.65 20.08 3.39
N SER A 410 1.66 19.83 4.71
CA SER A 410 2.43 20.65 5.67
C SER A 410 3.92 20.70 5.33
N LEU A 411 4.53 19.57 4.93
CA LEU A 411 5.93 19.51 4.50
C LEU A 411 6.17 20.32 3.22
N VAL A 412 5.33 20.15 2.19
CA VAL A 412 5.44 20.88 0.91
C VAL A 412 5.29 22.39 1.12
N LEU A 413 4.30 22.81 1.92
CA LEU A 413 4.12 24.22 2.28
C LEU A 413 5.31 24.76 3.09
N GLY A 414 5.81 23.99 4.06
CA GLY A 414 6.94 24.39 4.91
C GLY A 414 8.29 24.46 4.20
N LEU A 415 8.41 23.83 3.03
CA LEU A 415 9.57 23.90 2.16
C LEU A 415 9.35 24.82 0.95
N SER A 416 8.15 25.35 0.73
CA SER A 416 7.90 26.32 -0.35
C SER A 416 8.48 27.70 0.01
N PRO A 417 8.93 28.51 -0.97
CA PRO A 417 9.30 29.91 -0.75
C PRO A 417 8.15 30.66 -0.06
N SER A 418 8.47 31.56 0.88
CA SER A 418 7.46 32.17 1.76
C SER A 418 6.32 32.87 1.01
N ALA A 419 6.62 33.55 -0.10
CA ALA A 419 5.58 34.19 -0.93
C ALA A 419 4.66 33.18 -1.62
N LEU A 420 5.21 32.06 -2.10
CA LEU A 420 4.45 31.00 -2.73
C LEU A 420 3.60 30.25 -1.69
N ARG A 421 4.16 29.95 -0.52
CA ARG A 421 3.42 29.38 0.63
C ARG A 421 2.23 30.26 1.04
N PHE A 422 2.42 31.59 1.04
CA PHE A 422 1.37 32.55 1.37
C PHE A 422 0.22 32.48 0.36
N HIS A 423 0.54 32.41 -0.93
CA HIS A 423 -0.45 32.26 -1.99
C HIS A 423 -1.20 30.92 -1.90
N PHE A 424 -0.50 29.80 -1.71
CA PHE A 424 -1.14 28.49 -1.56
C PHE A 424 -2.12 28.43 -0.40
N LEU A 425 -1.75 28.98 0.77
CA LEU A 425 -2.65 29.01 1.93
C LEU A 425 -3.87 29.89 1.67
N GLN A 426 -3.73 30.96 0.89
CA GLN A 426 -4.85 31.79 0.48
C GLN A 426 -5.79 31.00 -0.43
N GLU A 427 -5.26 30.33 -1.46
CA GLU A 427 -6.04 29.49 -2.39
C GLU A 427 -6.80 28.40 -1.63
N LEU A 428 -6.12 27.64 -0.77
CA LEU A 428 -6.71 26.56 0.02
C LEU A 428 -7.82 27.01 0.99
N LEU A 429 -7.88 28.29 1.37
CA LEU A 429 -8.94 28.85 2.21
C LEU A 429 -10.09 29.45 1.38
N SER A 430 -9.80 29.97 0.19
CA SER A 430 -10.79 30.64 -0.67
C SER A 430 -11.45 29.71 -1.69
N ASP A 431 -10.90 28.53 -1.93
CA ASP A 431 -11.43 27.58 -2.91
C ASP A 431 -12.69 26.88 -2.37
N GLU A 432 -13.83 27.18 -3.00
CA GLU A 432 -15.14 26.61 -2.69
C GLU A 432 -15.31 25.17 -3.23
N GLU A 433 -14.47 24.74 -4.18
CA GLU A 433 -14.51 23.37 -4.72
C GLU A 433 -13.82 22.36 -3.79
N LEU A 434 -12.97 22.84 -2.88
CA LEU A 434 -12.32 21.99 -1.89
C LEU A 434 -13.30 21.49 -0.82
N PRO A 435 -13.15 20.25 -0.35
CA PRO A 435 -13.92 19.74 0.78
C PRO A 435 -13.77 20.65 2.02
N PRO A 436 -14.86 20.96 2.74
CA PRO A 436 -14.81 21.91 3.85
C PRO A 436 -13.82 21.54 4.95
N GLN A 437 -13.58 20.25 5.18
CA GLN A 437 -12.60 19.78 6.17
C GLN A 437 -11.18 20.24 5.83
N MET A 438 -10.84 20.37 4.54
CA MET A 438 -9.55 20.90 4.12
C MET A 438 -9.42 22.35 4.52
N ARG A 439 -10.45 23.18 4.31
CA ARG A 439 -10.40 24.59 4.68
C ARG A 439 -10.18 24.77 6.19
N VAL A 440 -10.86 23.95 7.01
CA VAL A 440 -10.62 23.87 8.47
C VAL A 440 -9.17 23.49 8.78
N ALA A 441 -8.66 22.43 8.15
CA ALA A 441 -7.28 21.99 8.35
C ALA A 441 -6.25 23.04 7.90
N THR A 442 -6.55 23.82 6.87
CA THR A 442 -5.70 24.91 6.35
C THR A 442 -5.49 26.02 7.37
N ILE A 443 -6.47 26.31 8.25
CA ILE A 443 -6.27 27.26 9.36
C ILE A 443 -5.16 26.77 10.29
N GLY A 444 -5.10 25.46 10.54
CA GLY A 444 -4.00 24.83 11.27
C GLY A 444 -2.64 25.00 10.56
N LEU A 445 -2.60 24.85 9.23
CA LEU A 445 -1.39 25.05 8.43
C LEU A 445 -0.95 26.53 8.40
N LEU A 446 -1.91 27.47 8.36
CA LEU A 446 -1.67 28.91 8.47
C LEU A 446 -1.10 29.26 9.85
N LYS A 447 -1.65 28.70 10.92
CA LYS A 447 -1.13 28.84 12.29
C LYS A 447 0.33 28.39 12.37
N GLU A 448 0.68 27.25 11.76
CA GLU A 448 2.08 26.80 11.68
C GLU A 448 2.97 27.79 10.92
N ALA A 449 2.50 28.35 9.80
CA ALA A 449 3.24 29.31 8.99
C ALA A 449 3.50 30.63 9.72
N VAL A 450 2.51 31.14 10.45
CA VAL A 450 2.61 32.35 11.26
C VAL A 450 3.58 32.17 12.42
N LEU A 451 3.47 31.07 13.16
CA LEU A 451 4.38 30.78 14.26
C LEU A 451 5.84 30.71 13.79
N GLU A 452 6.05 30.13 12.62
CA GLU A 452 7.36 30.09 11.99
C GLU A 452 7.82 31.49 11.56
N GLY A 453 6.99 32.24 10.84
CA GLY A 453 7.32 33.60 10.39
C GLY A 453 7.69 34.53 11.53
N LEU A 454 6.91 34.52 12.62
CA LEU A 454 7.18 35.33 13.82
C LEU A 454 8.47 34.93 14.56
N SER A 455 8.95 33.70 14.35
CA SER A 455 10.21 33.23 14.93
C SER A 455 11.45 33.64 14.14
N THR A 456 11.28 34.06 12.88
CA THR A 456 12.37 34.49 11.99
C THR A 456 12.58 36.00 12.05
N SER A 457 13.83 36.46 11.97
CA SER A 457 14.16 37.90 11.94
C SER A 457 14.01 38.55 10.57
N ASP A 458 13.75 37.74 9.53
CA ASP A 458 13.65 38.18 8.14
C ASP A 458 12.26 38.75 7.84
N LYS A 459 12.16 39.53 6.76
CA LYS A 459 10.88 40.06 6.26
C LYS A 459 10.02 38.92 5.72
N ASN A 460 9.31 38.24 6.61
CA ASN A 460 8.39 37.16 6.28
C ASN A 460 6.97 37.71 6.08
N PRO A 461 6.26 37.40 4.98
CA PRO A 461 4.90 37.88 4.76
C PRO A 461 3.92 37.44 5.86
N PHE A 462 4.16 36.29 6.49
CA PHE A 462 3.36 35.80 7.62
C PHE A 462 3.61 36.55 8.95
N ALA A 463 4.64 37.40 9.01
CA ALA A 463 4.96 38.29 10.12
C ALA A 463 4.86 39.75 9.68
N SER A 464 3.80 40.08 8.95
CA SER A 464 3.56 41.43 8.42
C SER A 464 2.07 41.77 8.40
N PRO A 465 1.68 43.06 8.30
CA PRO A 465 0.28 43.46 8.20
C PRO A 465 -0.46 42.85 6.99
N GLN A 466 0.29 42.41 5.97
CA GLN A 466 -0.29 41.69 4.82
C GLN A 466 -1.02 40.42 5.25
N LEU A 467 -0.60 39.76 6.34
CA LEU A 467 -1.27 38.58 6.88
C LEU A 467 -2.75 38.86 7.14
N LEU A 468 -3.07 39.88 7.93
CA LEU A 468 -4.47 40.17 8.28
C LEU A 468 -5.24 40.81 7.12
N ALA A 469 -4.57 41.58 6.27
CA ALA A 469 -5.18 42.12 5.06
C ALA A 469 -5.67 41.00 4.12
N THR A 470 -4.93 39.89 4.01
CA THR A 470 -5.30 38.76 3.14
C THR A 470 -6.18 37.73 3.85
N PHE A 471 -5.76 37.26 5.04
CA PHE A 471 -6.42 36.15 5.72
C PHE A 471 -7.48 36.57 6.72
N GLY A 472 -7.49 37.83 7.17
CA GLY A 472 -8.52 38.35 8.09
C GLY A 472 -9.95 38.16 7.54
N PRO A 473 -10.24 38.58 6.30
CA PRO A 473 -11.57 38.37 5.70
C PRO A 473 -11.94 36.91 5.50
N LEU A 474 -10.96 36.01 5.37
CA LEU A 474 -11.18 34.57 5.17
C LEU A 474 -11.38 33.82 6.49
N VAL A 475 -10.62 34.15 7.53
CA VAL A 475 -10.55 33.39 8.79
C VAL A 475 -11.36 34.05 9.91
N LEU A 476 -11.43 35.40 9.94
CA LEU A 476 -12.08 36.18 11.01
C LEU A 476 -13.49 36.67 10.61
N ARG A 477 -14.15 35.91 9.74
CA ARG A 477 -15.50 36.18 9.27
C ARG A 477 -16.27 34.85 9.13
N PRO A 478 -17.54 34.77 9.57
CA PRO A 478 -18.36 33.60 9.31
C PRO A 478 -18.71 33.49 7.82
N ASP A 479 -18.87 32.25 7.34
CA ASP A 479 -19.36 31.94 6.00
C ASP A 479 -20.50 30.91 6.11
N PRO A 480 -21.75 31.25 5.73
CA PRO A 480 -22.21 32.54 5.21
C PRO A 480 -22.23 33.64 6.28
N LEU A 481 -22.33 34.90 5.87
CA LEU A 481 -22.25 36.07 6.76
C LEU A 481 -23.36 36.12 7.83
N ASP A 482 -24.50 35.52 7.52
CA ASP A 482 -25.68 35.45 8.37
C ASP A 482 -25.77 34.15 9.17
N LEU A 483 -24.69 33.35 9.22
CA LEU A 483 -24.60 32.05 9.92
C LEU A 483 -25.26 32.06 11.30
N PHE A 484 -25.00 33.09 12.12
CA PHE A 484 -25.50 33.15 13.51
C PHE A 484 -26.97 33.59 13.63
N ASP A 485 -27.52 34.19 12.58
CA ASP A 485 -28.88 34.72 12.59
C ASP A 485 -29.87 33.72 12.00
N SER A 486 -29.53 33.11 10.85
CA SER A 486 -30.45 32.33 10.01
C SER A 486 -30.37 30.81 10.20
N VAL A 487 -29.25 30.27 10.68
CA VAL A 487 -29.03 28.81 10.74
C VAL A 487 -29.51 28.22 12.08
N PRO A 488 -30.35 27.16 12.06
CA PRO A 488 -30.77 26.47 13.27
C PRO A 488 -29.61 25.69 13.89
N LEU A 489 -29.72 25.33 15.18
CA LEU A 489 -28.62 24.71 15.92
C LEU A 489 -28.18 23.38 15.31
N ASN A 490 -29.11 22.50 14.98
CA ASN A 490 -28.77 21.16 14.47
C ASN A 490 -28.00 21.26 13.14
N ASP A 491 -28.49 22.07 12.20
CA ASP A 491 -27.80 22.33 10.93
C ASP A 491 -26.39 22.92 11.18
N PHE A 492 -26.22 23.81 12.16
CA PHE A 492 -24.92 24.36 12.51
C PHE A 492 -23.95 23.30 13.06
N LEU A 493 -24.39 22.43 13.96
CA LEU A 493 -23.54 21.39 14.56
C LEU A 493 -23.19 20.27 13.58
N GLU A 494 -24.09 19.96 12.66
CA GLU A 494 -23.83 19.00 11.57
C GLU A 494 -22.97 19.61 10.46
N SER A 495 -22.89 20.94 10.37
CA SER A 495 -22.05 21.65 9.41
C SER A 495 -20.55 21.63 9.80
N PRO A 496 -19.65 21.81 8.83
CA PRO A 496 -18.22 22.01 9.10
C PRO A 496 -17.90 23.32 9.84
N GLU A 497 -18.86 24.26 9.92
CA GLU A 497 -18.63 25.61 10.45
C GLU A 497 -18.34 25.63 11.95
N ALA A 498 -18.91 24.68 12.71
CA ALA A 498 -18.60 24.57 14.13
C ALA A 498 -17.10 24.29 14.36
N LEU A 499 -16.52 23.35 13.60
CA LEU A 499 -15.09 23.02 13.67
C LEU A 499 -14.22 24.14 13.09
N TRP A 500 -14.67 24.78 12.02
CA TRP A 500 -14.02 25.97 11.45
C TRP A 500 -13.83 27.06 12.51
N LEU A 501 -14.91 27.43 13.21
CA LEU A 501 -14.88 28.48 14.21
C LEU A 501 -13.95 28.16 15.38
N VAL A 502 -13.87 26.90 15.79
CA VAL A 502 -12.89 26.46 16.81
C VAL A 502 -11.46 26.72 16.34
N GLU A 503 -11.12 26.34 15.11
CA GLU A 503 -9.77 26.60 14.57
C GLU A 503 -9.51 28.10 14.35
N CYS A 504 -10.50 28.89 13.90
CA CYS A 504 -10.35 30.34 13.75
C CYS A 504 -10.08 31.05 15.08
N LEU A 505 -10.85 30.72 16.12
CA LEU A 505 -10.63 31.26 17.46
C LEU A 505 -9.28 30.82 18.02
N GLY A 506 -8.91 29.56 17.78
CA GLY A 506 -7.60 29.03 18.16
C GLY A 506 -6.44 29.76 17.45
N PHE A 507 -6.57 30.01 16.15
CA PHE A 507 -5.62 30.79 15.36
C PHE A 507 -5.50 32.21 15.90
N PHE A 508 -6.64 32.90 16.08
CA PHE A 508 -6.66 34.29 16.54
C PHE A 508 -6.06 34.43 17.95
N TYR A 509 -6.41 33.52 18.86
CA TYR A 509 -5.81 33.45 20.20
C TYR A 509 -4.29 33.29 20.14
N VAL A 510 -3.79 32.36 19.32
CA VAL A 510 -2.34 32.15 19.16
C VAL A 510 -1.66 33.39 18.60
N LEU A 511 -2.26 34.05 17.62
CA LEU A 511 -1.74 35.26 17.01
C LEU A 511 -1.62 36.39 18.05
N LEU A 512 -2.68 36.64 18.84
CA LEU A 512 -2.68 37.64 19.92
C LEU A 512 -1.57 37.39 20.95
N LEU A 513 -1.33 36.13 21.32
CA LEU A 513 -0.31 35.77 22.31
C LEU A 513 1.12 35.81 21.77
N ARG A 514 1.33 35.40 20.52
CA ARG A 514 2.67 35.19 19.96
C ARG A 514 3.22 36.42 19.27
N ASP A 515 2.37 37.24 18.67
CA ASP A 515 2.78 38.50 18.04
C ASP A 515 2.91 39.63 19.08
N ALA A 516 3.84 39.47 20.01
CA ALA A 516 4.05 40.43 21.10
C ALA A 516 4.49 41.82 20.61
N GLN A 517 5.13 41.87 19.45
CA GLN A 517 5.64 43.09 18.83
C GLN A 517 4.64 43.70 17.83
N ASN A 518 3.46 43.11 17.68
CA ASN A 518 2.42 43.55 16.76
C ASN A 518 2.91 43.69 15.30
N GLN A 519 3.75 42.76 14.85
CA GLN A 519 4.28 42.75 13.48
C GLN A 519 3.19 42.53 12.44
N THR A 520 2.13 41.82 12.80
CA THR A 520 0.98 41.51 11.94
C THR A 520 -0.13 42.56 11.99
N GLY A 521 -0.05 43.53 12.91
CA GLY A 521 -1.13 44.50 13.15
C GLY A 521 -2.35 43.93 13.87
N VAL A 522 -2.27 42.71 14.45
CA VAL A 522 -3.39 42.07 15.16
C VAL A 522 -3.84 42.84 16.39
N ARG A 523 -2.92 43.59 17.02
CA ARG A 523 -3.19 44.40 18.22
C ARG A 523 -3.58 45.84 17.89
N ASP A 524 -3.67 46.19 16.61
CA ASP A 524 -4.16 47.51 16.20
C ASP A 524 -5.63 47.64 16.60
N ALA A 525 -6.01 48.82 17.08
CA ALA A 525 -7.37 49.08 17.57
C ALA A 525 -8.42 48.78 16.49
N ASP A 526 -8.14 49.17 15.24
CA ASP A 526 -9.03 48.91 14.10
C ASP A 526 -9.15 47.41 13.80
N SER A 527 -8.07 46.64 13.89
CA SER A 527 -8.08 45.18 13.69
C SER A 527 -8.90 44.47 14.76
N LEU A 528 -8.74 44.88 16.02
CA LEU A 528 -9.48 44.32 17.16
C LEU A 528 -10.97 44.67 17.10
N ASP A 529 -11.31 45.92 16.78
CA ASP A 529 -12.70 46.38 16.63
C ASP A 529 -13.38 45.65 15.46
N ASN A 530 -12.68 45.50 14.33
CA ASN A 530 -13.18 44.74 13.20
C ASN A 530 -13.44 43.27 13.60
N ALA A 531 -12.50 42.56 14.21
CA ALA A 531 -12.72 41.18 14.66
C ALA A 531 -13.86 41.06 15.68
N GLN A 532 -13.98 42.04 16.58
CA GLN A 532 -15.06 42.09 17.58
C GLN A 532 -16.43 42.20 16.90
N THR A 533 -16.55 43.06 15.89
CA THR A 533 -17.81 43.33 15.18
C THR A 533 -18.17 42.25 14.17
N THR A 534 -17.20 41.68 13.44
CA THR A 534 -17.46 40.72 12.35
C THR A 534 -17.62 39.28 12.83
N LEU A 535 -17.00 38.90 13.95
CA LEU A 535 -16.97 37.50 14.40
C LEU A 535 -17.33 37.33 15.88
N LEU A 536 -16.60 37.97 16.80
CA LEU A 536 -16.70 37.61 18.23
C LEU A 536 -18.06 37.96 18.84
N GLN A 537 -18.61 39.14 18.54
CA GLN A 537 -19.91 39.54 19.07
C GLN A 537 -21.08 38.76 18.42
N PRO A 538 -21.13 38.58 17.09
CA PRO A 538 -22.12 37.70 16.46
C PRO A 538 -22.09 36.28 17.03
N LEU A 539 -20.91 35.68 17.18
CA LEU A 539 -20.76 34.33 17.76
C LEU A 539 -21.28 34.28 19.20
N ARG A 540 -20.94 35.27 20.04
CA ARG A 540 -21.45 35.33 21.42
C ARG A 540 -22.98 35.34 21.47
N ASN A 541 -23.60 36.11 20.59
CA ASN A 541 -25.05 36.21 20.49
C ASN A 541 -25.65 34.86 20.03
N GLY A 542 -25.06 34.24 19.01
CA GLY A 542 -25.43 32.92 18.50
C GLY A 542 -25.35 31.84 19.57
N LEU A 543 -24.22 31.72 20.27
CA LEU A 543 -24.04 30.77 21.38
C LEU A 543 -25.07 30.98 22.50
N THR A 544 -25.39 32.23 22.84
CA THR A 544 -26.42 32.53 23.85
C THR A 544 -27.82 32.11 23.39
N LYS A 545 -28.14 32.33 22.11
CA LYS A 545 -29.40 31.91 21.49
C LYS A 545 -29.52 30.39 21.49
N TRP A 546 -28.50 29.68 21.00
CA TRP A 546 -28.49 28.23 20.90
C TRP A 546 -28.50 27.53 22.27
N LYS A 547 -27.72 28.00 23.25
CA LYS A 547 -27.77 27.43 24.61
C LYS A 547 -29.16 27.54 25.26
N LYS A 548 -29.89 28.64 25.00
CA LYS A 548 -31.27 28.79 25.49
C LYS A 548 -32.23 27.81 24.81
N ALA A 549 -32.04 27.52 23.53
CA ALA A 549 -32.84 26.54 22.80
C ALA A 549 -32.63 25.13 23.38
N VAL A 550 -31.38 24.71 23.60
CA VAL A 550 -31.06 23.40 24.18
C VAL A 550 -31.65 23.24 25.59
N VAL A 551 -31.56 24.27 26.45
CA VAL A 551 -32.16 24.22 27.79
C VAL A 551 -33.69 24.09 27.73
N GLN A 552 -34.34 24.70 26.72
CA GLN A 552 -35.79 24.58 26.54
C GLN A 552 -36.21 23.21 26.03
N GLU A 553 -35.36 22.54 25.24
CA GLU A 553 -35.60 21.20 24.71
C GLU A 553 -35.34 20.12 25.78
N LEU A 554 -34.33 20.28 26.63
CA LEU A 554 -34.04 19.39 27.76
C LEU A 554 -35.15 19.30 28.82
N ASP A 555 -35.99 20.34 28.94
CA ASP A 555 -37.17 20.33 29.81
C ASP A 555 -38.32 19.47 29.22
N SER A 556 -38.18 18.96 27.99
CA SER A 556 -39.09 18.01 27.34
C SER A 556 -38.45 16.63 27.24
N ASP A 557 -39.00 15.63 27.94
CA ASP A 557 -38.48 14.28 28.25
C ASP A 557 -38.13 13.32 27.06
N ALA A 558 -37.85 13.82 25.85
CA ALA A 558 -37.53 13.00 24.68
C ALA A 558 -36.13 13.33 24.13
N ASP A 559 -35.20 12.38 24.23
CA ASP A 559 -33.86 12.32 23.59
C ASP A 559 -32.64 12.98 24.29
N GLN A 560 -32.34 12.53 25.52
CA GLN A 560 -31.21 13.02 26.33
C GLN A 560 -29.79 12.80 25.74
N GLU A 561 -29.56 11.82 24.85
CA GLU A 561 -28.20 11.47 24.41
C GLU A 561 -27.63 12.43 23.36
N HIS A 562 -28.44 12.89 22.42
CA HIS A 562 -28.03 13.87 21.40
C HIS A 562 -27.81 15.27 21.98
N ASP A 563 -28.56 15.63 23.01
CA ASP A 563 -28.45 16.92 23.68
C ASP A 563 -27.11 17.10 24.41
N HIS A 564 -26.54 16.01 24.96
CA HIS A 564 -25.26 16.05 25.66
C HIS A 564 -24.10 16.42 24.73
N ASP A 565 -24.06 15.87 23.52
CA ASP A 565 -23.02 16.18 22.53
C ASP A 565 -23.13 17.63 22.03
N ALA A 566 -24.35 18.12 21.79
CA ALA A 566 -24.60 19.49 21.38
C ALA A 566 -24.12 20.50 22.44
N VAL A 567 -24.45 20.26 23.73
CA VAL A 567 -23.98 21.09 24.84
C VAL A 567 -22.45 21.13 24.88
N MET A 568 -21.79 19.97 24.77
CA MET A 568 -20.34 19.89 24.79
C MET A 568 -19.69 20.70 23.66
N GLN A 569 -20.20 20.60 22.43
CA GLN A 569 -19.67 21.35 21.29
C GLN A 569 -19.82 22.87 21.46
N LEU A 570 -21.00 23.32 21.93
CA LEU A 570 -21.25 24.74 22.23
C LEU A 570 -20.36 25.26 23.38
N ASP A 571 -20.07 24.42 24.38
CA ASP A 571 -19.17 24.78 25.48
C ASP A 571 -17.71 24.89 25.03
N ILE A 572 -17.26 24.05 24.10
CA ILE A 572 -15.93 24.17 23.48
C ILE A 572 -15.79 25.52 22.77
N LEU A 573 -16.78 25.91 21.96
CA LEU A 573 -16.80 27.21 21.28
C LEU A 573 -16.81 28.38 22.27
N ASN A 574 -17.66 28.30 23.30
CA ASN A 574 -17.73 29.35 24.32
C ASN A 574 -16.40 29.51 25.07
N MET A 575 -15.76 28.40 25.44
CA MET A 575 -14.44 28.40 26.08
C MET A 575 -13.39 29.09 25.20
N TRP A 576 -13.36 28.80 23.90
CA TRP A 576 -12.41 29.45 22.99
C TRP A 576 -12.70 30.94 22.80
N LEU A 577 -13.97 31.33 22.74
CA LEU A 577 -14.39 32.73 22.65
C LEU A 577 -13.95 33.53 23.90
N GLU A 578 -14.13 32.96 25.09
CA GLU A 578 -13.69 33.58 26.35
C GLU A 578 -12.17 33.76 26.39
N ARG A 579 -11.40 32.74 25.99
CA ARG A 579 -9.93 32.82 25.91
C ARG A 579 -9.44 33.95 25.00
N VAL A 580 -10.10 34.14 23.86
CA VAL A 580 -9.79 35.23 22.94
C VAL A 580 -10.08 36.58 23.61
N GLN A 581 -11.23 36.74 24.25
CA GLN A 581 -11.63 37.98 24.91
C GLN A 581 -10.71 38.36 26.08
N ASP A 582 -10.32 37.37 26.88
CA ASP A 582 -9.34 37.55 27.95
C ASP A 582 -7.98 37.99 27.39
N ALA A 583 -7.54 37.39 26.27
CA ALA A 583 -6.31 37.76 25.61
C ALA A 583 -6.35 39.20 25.08
N ILE A 584 -7.48 39.64 24.50
CA ILE A 584 -7.69 41.04 24.07
C ILE A 584 -7.65 41.98 25.28
N GLY A 585 -8.36 41.66 26.36
CA GLY A 585 -8.39 42.48 27.58
C GLY A 585 -7.04 42.59 28.30
N GLY A 586 -6.14 41.63 28.05
CA GLY A 586 -4.77 41.63 28.58
C GLY A 586 -3.77 42.47 27.78
N ILE A 587 -4.16 43.05 26.64
CA ILE A 587 -3.26 43.90 25.83
C ILE A 587 -3.13 45.27 26.53
N PRO A 588 -1.91 45.68 26.91
CA PRO A 588 -1.70 47.02 27.45
C PRO A 588 -1.95 48.05 26.34
N LEU A 589 -2.95 48.91 26.55
CA LEU A 589 -3.28 50.05 25.69
C LEU A 589 -2.19 51.13 25.71
#